data_AF-A0A2N1IQT3-F1
#
_entry.id   AF-A0A2N1IQT3-F1
#
_cell.length_a   1.000
_cell.length_b   1.000
_cell.length_c   1.000
_cell.angle_alpha   90.00
_cell.angle_beta   90.00
_cell.angle_gamma   90.00
#
_symmetry.space_group_name_H-M   'P 1'
#
loop_
_entity.id
_entity.type
_entity.pdbx_description
1 polymer ?
#
loop_
_entity_poly.entity_id
_entity_poly.type
_entity_poly.pdbx_seq_one_letter_code
_entity_poly.pdbx_strand_id
1 'polypeptide(L)' 'PYTWLRHVLERLPYASSVSDYEALLPWNCSPEIPR' A
#
# COMPACT_ATOMS: atom_id res chain seq x y z
N PRO A 1 13.02 -2.00 7.23
CA PRO A 1 12.40 -3.33 7.02
C PRO A 1 10.99 -3.38 7.61
N TYR A 2 10.00 -3.90 6.90
CA TYR A 2 8.55 -3.88 7.24
C TYR A 2 7.79 -2.55 7.01
N THR A 3 8.39 -1.56 6.35
CA THR A 3 7.69 -0.31 5.99
C THR A 3 6.44 -0.58 5.15
N TRP A 4 6.53 -1.51 4.20
CA TRP A 4 5.39 -1.95 3.39
C TRP A 4 4.31 -2.63 4.23
N LEU A 5 4.66 -3.55 5.12
CA LEU A 5 3.69 -4.28 5.94
C LEU A 5 2.89 -3.34 6.86
N ARG A 6 3.56 -2.34 7.44
CA ARG A 6 2.94 -1.32 8.30
C ARG A 6 1.94 -0.48 7.51
N HIS A 7 2.35 -0.02 6.33
CA HIS A 7 1.51 0.75 5.41
C HIS A 7 0.25 -0.01 4.97
N VAL A 8 0.38 -1.31 4.69
CA VAL A 8 -0.76 -2.17 4.34
C VAL A 8 -1.73 -2.31 5.51
N LEU A 9 -1.22 -2.60 6.72
CA LEU A 9 -2.06 -2.76 7.91
C LEU A 9 -2.77 -1.46 8.33
N GLU A 10 -2.14 -0.30 8.12
CA GLU A 10 -2.75 1.01 8.40
C GLU A 10 -3.86 1.37 7.40
N ARG A 11 -3.75 0.93 6.14
CA ARG A 11 -4.71 1.23 5.08
C ARG A 11 -5.81 0.17 4.91
N LEU A 12 -5.59 -1.05 5.38
CA LEU A 12 -6.55 -2.15 5.35
C LEU A 12 -7.96 -1.78 5.85
N PRO A 13 -8.12 -1.11 7.01
CA PRO A 13 -9.46 -0.77 7.51
C PRO A 13 -10.15 0.35 6.72
N TYR A 14 -9.42 1.09 5.87
CA TYR A 14 -9.98 2.12 4.99
C TYR A 14 -10.26 1.59 3.58
N ALA A 15 -9.64 0.49 3.19
CA ALA A 15 -9.83 -0.14 1.88
C ALA A 15 -11.22 -0.76 1.77
N SER A 16 -12.11 -0.11 1.02
CA SER A 16 -13.50 -0.55 0.81
C SER A 16 -13.76 -1.07 -0.60
N SER A 17 -12.80 -0.88 -1.51
CA SER A 17 -12.90 -1.30 -2.90
C SER A 17 -11.70 -2.15 -3.32
N VAL A 18 -11.91 -3.02 -4.31
CA VAL A 18 -10.85 -3.86 -4.89
C VAL A 18 -9.65 -3.02 -5.35
N SER A 19 -9.90 -1.83 -5.90
CA SER A 19 -8.86 -0.90 -6.32
C SER A 19 -7.97 -0.41 -5.17
N ASP A 20 -8.52 -0.22 -3.97
CA ASP A 20 -7.73 0.13 -2.78
C ASP A 20 -6.80 -1.03 -2.39
N TYR A 21 -7.29 -2.27 -2.43
CA TYR A 21 -6.46 -3.45 -2.18
C TYR A 21 -5.37 -3.63 -3.24
N GLU A 22 -5.67 -3.34 -4.51
CA GLU A 22 -4.68 -3.36 -5.58
C GLU A 22 -3.60 -2.29 -5.40
N ALA A 23 -3.94 -1.13 -4.84
CA ALA A 23 -2.98 -0.08 -4.45
C ALA A 23 -2.08 -0.48 -3.28
N LEU A 24 -2.48 -1.45 -2.45
CA LEU A 24 -1.68 -1.97 -1.33
C LEU A 24 -0.67 -3.04 -1.77
N LEU A 25 -0.73 -3.51 -3.01
CA LEU A 25 0.16 -4.54 -3.52
C LEU A 25 1.62 -4.05 -3.56
N PRO A 26 2.60 -4.95 -3.31
CA PRO A 26 4.02 -4.59 -3.24
C PRO A 26 4.55 -3.87 -4.49
N TRP A 27 4.03 -4.24 -5.66
CA TRP A 27 4.42 -3.67 -6.96
C TRP A 27 3.67 -2.38 -7.32
N ASN A 28 2.55 -2.09 -6.65
CA ASN A 28 1.79 -0.85 -6.84
C ASN A 28 2.16 0.22 -5.80
N CYS A 29 2.73 -0.21 -4.67
CA CYS A 29 3.56 0.60 -3.79
C CYS A 29 4.89 0.94 -4.49
N SER A 30 4.82 1.59 -5.65
CA SER A 30 6.00 2.20 -6.25
C SER A 30 6.56 3.17 -5.21
N PRO A 31 7.82 3.02 -4.76
CA PRO A 31 8.45 4.09 -4.01
C PRO A 31 8.40 5.28 -4.96
N GLU A 32 7.73 6.35 -4.56
CA GLU A 32 7.94 7.64 -5.19
C GLU A 32 9.43 7.91 -5.01
N ILE A 33 10.24 7.56 -6.02
CA ILE A 33 11.66 7.92 -6.04
C ILE A 33 11.61 9.45 -6.08
N PRO A 34 11.98 10.14 -4.99
CA PRO A 34 12.04 11.58 -5.03
C PRO A 34 13.11 11.90 -6.06
N ARG A 35 12.68 12.55 -7.13
CA ARG A 35 13.55 12.94 -8.24
C ARG A 35 14.40 14.14 -7.85
#